data_AF-A0A966RMY3-F1
#
_entry.id   AF-A0A966RMY3-F1
#
_cell.length_a   1.000
_cell.length_b   1.000
_cell.length_c   1.000
_cell.angle_alpha   90.00
_cell.angle_beta   90.00
_cell.angle_gamma   90.00
#
_symmetry.space_group_name_H-M   'P 1'
#
loop_
_entity.id
_entity.type
_entity.pdbx_description
1 polymer ?
#
loop_
_entity_poly.entity_id
_entity_poly.type
_entity_poly.pdbx_seq_one_letter_code
_entity_poly.pdbx_strand_id
1 'polypeptide(L)'
;WLLPSNTVLCMPTTPVPAPPKGQRLSLLDPLRDRITCLCAQGGLAGHPQVNLPGSTVNGLPIGLSIIGPRGSDAMLVALAQAMEKIN
;
A
#
# COMPACT_ATOMS: atom_id res chain seq x y z
N TRP A 1 10.87 -17.02 -6.59
CA TRP A 1 9.98 -15.85 -6.69
C TRP A 1 9.87 -15.21 -5.31
N LEU A 2 9.80 -13.87 -5.24
CA LEU A 2 9.74 -13.12 -3.96
C LEU A 2 8.53 -13.51 -3.10
N LEU A 3 7.43 -13.91 -3.74
CA LEU A 3 6.22 -14.43 -3.09
C LEU A 3 6.10 -15.94 -3.38
N PRO A 4 6.43 -16.82 -2.40
CA PRO A 4 6.07 -18.23 -2.46
C PRO A 4 4.56 -18.43 -2.61
N SER A 5 4.15 -19.63 -3.04
CA SER A 5 2.73 -20.00 -3.09
C SER A 5 2.06 -19.79 -1.73
N ASN A 6 0.83 -19.26 -1.77
CA ASN A 6 0.02 -19.01 -0.57
C ASN A 6 0.60 -17.97 0.42
N THR A 7 1.41 -17.04 -0.07
CA THR A 7 1.93 -15.90 0.71
C THR A 7 1.55 -14.57 0.08
N VAL A 8 1.56 -13.52 0.90
CA VAL A 8 1.40 -12.13 0.49
C VAL A 8 2.50 -11.28 1.10
N LEU A 9 2.82 -10.15 0.47
CA LEU A 9 3.70 -9.13 1.05
C LEU A 9 2.87 -7.99 1.61
N CYS A 10 3.06 -7.69 2.88
CA CYS A 10 2.45 -6.53 3.55
C CYS A 10 3.48 -5.42 3.73
N MET A 11 3.12 -4.18 3.41
CA MET A 11 3.99 -3.02 3.54
C MET A 11 3.19 -1.73 3.69
N PRO A 12 3.75 -0.64 4.25
CA PRO A 12 3.10 0.66 4.22
C PRO A 12 2.81 1.11 2.78
N THR A 13 1.62 1.65 2.53
CA THR A 13 1.27 2.18 1.20
C THR A 13 2.00 3.48 0.89
N THR A 14 2.17 4.32 1.91
CA THR A 14 2.90 5.59 1.83
C THR A 14 3.84 5.70 3.03
N PRO A 15 4.95 6.46 2.92
CA PRO A 15 5.93 6.57 4.00
C PRO A 15 5.45 7.50 5.13
N VAL A 16 4.44 8.33 4.86
CA VAL A 16 3.87 9.33 5.78
C VAL A 16 2.36 9.46 5.54
N PRO A 17 1.60 9.98 6.52
CA PRO A 17 0.22 10.43 6.31
C PRO A 17 0.12 11.57 5.28
N ALA A 18 -1.11 11.96 4.93
CA ALA A 18 -1.35 13.01 3.94
C ALA A 18 -0.58 14.31 4.25
N PRO A 19 0.28 14.80 3.33
CA PRO A 19 1.01 16.04 3.55
C PRO A 19 0.05 17.26 3.50
N PRO A 20 0.34 18.32 4.27
CA PRO A 20 -0.38 19.59 4.19
C PRO A 20 -0.51 20.14 2.77
N LYS A 21 -1.66 20.72 2.45
CA LYS A 21 -1.91 21.43 1.19
C LYS A 21 -1.01 22.66 1.07
N GLY A 22 -0.64 23.02 -0.16
CA GLY A 22 0.10 24.26 -0.44
C GLY A 22 1.59 24.22 -0.06
N GLN A 23 2.15 23.04 0.23
CA GLN A 23 3.60 22.91 0.40
C GLN A 23 4.37 23.26 -0.86
N ARG A 24 5.60 23.74 -0.67
CA ARG A 24 6.55 24.02 -1.76
C ARG A 24 6.90 22.72 -2.48
N LEU A 25 7.00 22.78 -3.81
CA LEU A 25 7.37 21.63 -4.64
C LEU A 25 8.71 21.00 -4.23
N SER A 26 9.69 21.82 -3.84
CA SER A 26 10.99 21.33 -3.36
C SER A 26 10.91 20.42 -2.13
N LEU A 27 9.84 20.52 -1.33
CA LEU A 27 9.59 19.61 -0.21
C LEU A 27 8.76 18.39 -0.63
N LEU A 28 7.91 18.55 -1.65
CA LEU A 28 7.02 17.50 -2.14
C LEU A 28 7.72 16.51 -3.08
N ASP A 29 8.69 16.95 -3.89
CA ASP A 29 9.32 16.08 -4.89
C ASP A 29 10.05 14.86 -4.28
N PRO A 30 10.91 15.01 -3.25
CA PRO A 30 11.51 13.85 -2.59
C PRO A 30 10.47 12.95 -1.91
N LEU A 31 9.34 13.52 -1.47
CA LEU A 31 8.26 12.76 -0.87
C LEU A 31 7.49 11.95 -1.91
N ARG A 32 7.25 12.52 -3.10
CA ARG A 32 6.62 11.84 -4.24
C ARG A 32 7.43 10.63 -4.69
N ASP A 33 8.75 10.75 -4.74
CA ASP A 33 9.63 9.63 -5.08
C ASP A 33 9.47 8.47 -4.08
N ARG A 34 9.43 8.81 -2.79
CA ARG A 34 9.24 7.81 -1.72
C ARG A 34 7.84 7.19 -1.73
N ILE A 35 6.80 7.98 -2.01
CA ILE A 35 5.42 7.47 -2.18
C ILE A 35 5.37 6.52 -3.38
N THR A 36 5.96 6.91 -4.51
CA THR A 36 5.97 6.10 -5.73
C THR A 36 6.71 4.79 -5.52
N CYS A 37 7.84 4.82 -4.80
CA CYS A 37 8.61 3.63 -4.45
C CYS A 37 7.77 2.57 -3.71
N LEU A 38 6.81 2.98 -2.88
CA LEU A 38 5.94 2.05 -2.16
C LEU A 38 4.66 1.73 -2.95
N CYS A 39 3.96 2.73 -3.48
CA CYS A 39 2.64 2.54 -4.07
C CYS A 39 2.67 1.88 -5.46
N ALA A 40 3.80 1.93 -6.18
CA ALA A 40 3.86 1.46 -7.58
C ALA A 40 4.26 -0.01 -7.75
N GLN A 41 4.66 -0.72 -6.69
CA GLN A 41 5.29 -2.04 -6.79
C GLN A 41 4.41 -3.08 -7.50
N GLY A 42 3.13 -3.18 -7.13
CA GLY A 42 2.18 -4.10 -7.76
C GLY A 42 2.05 -3.86 -9.26
N GLY A 43 1.74 -2.62 -9.65
CA GLY A 43 1.59 -2.25 -11.07
C GLY A 43 2.87 -2.44 -11.87
N LEU A 44 4.02 -2.01 -11.34
CA LEU A 44 5.31 -2.06 -12.05
C LEU A 44 5.84 -3.50 -12.21
N ALA A 45 5.57 -4.37 -11.24
CA ALA A 45 5.96 -5.79 -11.28
C ALA A 45 4.88 -6.70 -11.89
N GLY A 46 3.69 -6.18 -12.22
CA GLY A 46 2.56 -6.95 -12.74
C GLY A 46 1.93 -7.90 -11.71
N HIS A 47 1.89 -7.48 -10.44
CA HIS A 47 1.26 -8.18 -9.32
C HIS A 47 0.01 -7.43 -8.82
N PRO A 48 -1.05 -8.13 -8.39
CA PRO A 48 -2.19 -7.47 -7.76
C PRO A 48 -1.77 -6.88 -6.41
N GLN A 49 -2.20 -5.64 -6.14
CA GLN A 49 -1.96 -4.92 -4.90
C GLN A 49 -3.24 -4.20 -4.46
N VAL A 50 -3.61 -4.36 -3.18
CA VAL A 50 -4.74 -3.63 -2.56
C VAL A 50 -4.22 -2.75 -1.43
N ASN A 51 -4.89 -1.63 -1.18
CA ASN A 51 -4.61 -0.74 -0.05
C ASN A 51 -5.80 -0.75 0.91
N LEU A 52 -5.54 -1.02 2.18
CA LEU A 52 -6.52 -1.00 3.27
C LEU A 52 -6.20 0.12 4.26
N PRO A 53 -7.21 0.71 4.95
CA PRO A 53 -6.96 1.50 6.14
C PRO A 53 -6.24 0.65 7.19
N GLY A 54 -5.00 1.01 7.54
CA GLY A 54 -4.17 0.25 8.46
C GLY A 54 -4.30 0.73 9.90
N SER A 55 -4.16 2.03 10.14
CA SER A 55 -4.26 2.65 11.46
C SER A 55 -4.30 4.18 11.30
N THR A 56 -4.07 4.91 12.39
CA THR A 56 -3.84 6.36 12.38
C THR A 56 -2.49 6.71 12.99
N VAL A 57 -1.87 7.76 12.47
CA VAL A 57 -0.68 8.40 13.06
C VAL A 57 -1.03 9.87 13.24
N ASN A 58 -0.97 10.37 14.48
CA ASN A 58 -1.38 11.74 14.83
C ASN A 58 -2.81 12.07 14.37
N GLY A 59 -3.73 11.11 14.47
CA GLY A 59 -5.14 11.27 14.06
C GLY A 59 -5.36 11.26 12.54
N LEU A 60 -4.32 11.06 11.74
CA LEU A 60 -4.41 10.95 10.28
C LEU A 60 -4.32 9.48 9.83
N PRO A 61 -5.12 9.04 8.86
CA PRO A 61 -5.12 7.66 8.40
C PRO A 61 -3.81 7.29 7.70
N ILE A 62 -3.36 6.05 7.91
CA ILE A 62 -2.28 5.41 7.16
C ILE A 62 -2.77 4.15 6.47
N GLY A 63 -2.21 3.86 5.30
CA GLY A 63 -2.58 2.70 4.48
C GLY A 63 -1.64 1.51 4.64
N LEU A 64 -2.20 0.31 4.61
CA LEU A 64 -1.48 -0.96 4.49
C LEU A 64 -1.69 -1.53 3.08
N SER A 65 -0.60 -1.68 2.33
CA SER A 65 -0.59 -2.36 1.04
C SER A 65 -0.37 -3.85 1.23
N ILE A 66 -1.15 -4.66 0.52
CA ILE A 66 -1.00 -6.11 0.45
C ILE A 66 -0.80 -6.49 -1.01
N ILE A 67 0.30 -7.17 -1.33
CA ILE A 67 0.66 -7.61 -2.67
C ILE A 67 0.56 -9.13 -2.76
N GLY A 68 -0.19 -9.61 -3.75
CA GLY A 68 -0.40 -11.03 -4.01
C GLY A 68 0.41 -11.58 -5.20
N PRO A 69 0.43 -12.90 -5.39
CA PRO A 69 0.94 -13.52 -6.62
C PRO A 69 0.20 -13.06 -7.88
N ARG A 70 0.81 -13.18 -9.06
CA ARG A 70 0.13 -12.82 -10.33
C ARG A 70 -1.14 -13.65 -10.53
N GLY A 71 -2.22 -12.99 -10.97
CA GLY A 71 -3.53 -13.63 -11.22
C GLY A 71 -4.29 -14.03 -9.95
N SER A 72 -3.91 -13.50 -8.78
CA SER A 72 -4.53 -13.82 -7.49
C SER A 72 -5.52 -12.76 -6.99
N ASP A 73 -6.03 -11.90 -7.87
CA ASP A 73 -6.87 -10.75 -7.56
C ASP A 73 -8.07 -11.10 -6.66
N ALA A 74 -8.80 -12.17 -6.98
CA ALA A 74 -9.95 -12.61 -6.19
C ALA A 74 -9.54 -13.09 -4.78
N MET A 75 -8.41 -13.77 -4.64
CA MET A 75 -7.85 -14.17 -3.34
C MET A 75 -7.45 -12.94 -2.53
N LEU A 76 -6.80 -11.98 -3.17
CA LEU A 76 -6.35 -10.75 -2.52
C LEU A 76 -7.52 -9.90 -2.02
N VAL A 77 -8.61 -9.80 -2.79
CA VAL A 77 -9.86 -9.13 -2.36
C VAL A 77 -10.52 -9.89 -1.20
N ALA A 78 -10.59 -11.22 -1.26
CA ALA A 78 -11.16 -12.02 -0.17
C ALA A 78 -10.35 -11.87 1.14
N LEU A 79 -9.02 -11.84 1.05
CA LEU A 79 -8.14 -11.55 2.19
C LEU A 79 -8.40 -10.15 2.73
N ALA A 80 -8.51 -9.15 1.86
CA ALA A 80 -8.76 -7.77 2.25
C ALA A 80 -10.07 -7.61 3.02
N GLN A 81 -11.15 -8.26 2.55
CA GLN A 81 -12.43 -8.33 3.24
C GLN A 81 -12.35 -9.06 4.58
N ALA A 82 -11.54 -10.13 4.67
CA ALA A 82 -11.35 -10.84 5.93
C ALA A 82 -10.61 -9.97 6.96
N MET A 83 -9.63 -9.19 6.53
CA MET A 83 -8.89 -8.27 7.40
C MET A 83 -9.76 -7.12 7.88
N GLU A 84 -10.62 -6.56 7.03
CA GLU A 84 -11.57 -5.51 7.41
C GLU A 84 -12.50 -5.96 8.54
N LYS A 85 -12.94 -7.23 8.55
CA LYS A 85 -13.84 -7.77 9.60
C LYS A 85 -13.18 -7.91 10.97
N ILE A 86 -11.85 -7.90 11.05
CA ILE A 86 -11.09 -8.08 12.31
C ILE A 86 -10.69 -6.72 12.90
N ASN A 87 -10.83 -5.64 12.12
CA ASN A 87 -10.53 -4.26 12.52
C ASN A 87 -11.76 -3.60 13.16
#